data_AF-A0A562SEM9-F1
#
_entry.id   AF-A0A562SEM9-F1
#
_cell.length_a   1.000
_cell.length_b   1.000
_cell.length_c   1.000
_cell.angle_alpha   90.00
_cell.angle_beta   90.00
_cell.angle_gamma   90.00
#
_symmetry.space_group_name_H-M   'P 1'
#
loop_
_entity.id
_entity.type
_entity.pdbx_description
1 polymer ?
#
loop_
_entity_poly.entity_id
_entity_poly.type
_entity_poly.pdbx_seq_one_letter_code
_entity_poly.pdbx_strand_id
1 'polypeptide(L)'
;MKRLKYLKIFLLFAGAGYFAASCNKSFPNPLEANAPGGNSSKVINPKTLVIIVDGAVGTQVQVANPPVLNSLVDYSIFSWDALSDYDNVPVSNSLGWANLLTGVRVNKHNVTGADFSNNRFADYPSLFTRMKQEKPGLRTTAFFSSNELAAALASDATKKESFNEDDAAVKEAVKNELRTQNSDLVMAQFHDVDKAGAATSYSINSANYKDAILRIDNYIGEILTALKSRSTFSSENWMVIITSNKGSNTVYNPSGSWSAFEDTRHNTMFFCFNPRFNSKALTRPGALIPYTGTAPQFSGTQSQNRRAKAVTAGSLFDIGATSEMTVQCKVKIPAGNYYYPAFLSKRASFSGGVVGWVFFLEANYWMVNFGQTGLGNRQIRGHVIADGLWHTLTVVVRKEGAARNVYTYTDGVLYTSGISAATRDITSYGNLNSPQPLTIGNLPPDNVTGLGNFYITDIRYFNVALPDTYIANTYCTTSIDASNTYYNNLLGFWPGFPVVNENGQFKMKDQTAYQNDLVLDSYSPGSFNDLTANVCPPVSEPVYKTVPNSVDVAVQIYAWFGIAVPGSWRLDGKNWIPTYSDVSGG
;
A
#
# COMPACT_ATOMS: atom_id res chain seq x y z
N MET A 1 36.29 51.81 6.35
CA MET A 1 37.50 52.43 5.77
C MET A 1 38.34 51.33 5.12
N LYS A 2 38.64 51.44 3.81
CA LYS A 2 39.54 50.60 2.95
C LYS A 2 39.10 49.13 2.70
N ARG A 3 38.50 48.74 1.55
CA ARG A 3 38.99 48.49 0.15
C ARG A 3 40.05 47.36 0.00
N LEU A 4 39.67 46.28 -0.70
CA LEU A 4 40.49 45.45 -1.64
C LEU A 4 39.53 44.46 -2.35
N LYS A 5 39.10 44.66 -3.62
CA LYS A 5 39.68 44.29 -4.95
C LYS A 5 39.41 42.85 -5.43
N TYR A 6 39.22 42.75 -6.76
CA TYR A 6 39.10 41.59 -7.67
C TYR A 6 37.67 41.10 -7.98
N LEU A 7 37.27 40.76 -9.21
CA LEU A 7 37.77 41.00 -10.57
C LEU A 7 36.61 40.54 -11.49
N LYS A 8 36.37 41.26 -12.60
CA LYS A 8 35.35 40.94 -13.61
C LYS A 8 35.75 39.68 -14.40
N ILE A 9 34.80 38.78 -14.65
CA ILE A 9 34.83 37.91 -15.84
C ILE A 9 33.50 38.10 -16.57
N PHE A 10 33.61 38.63 -17.78
CA PHE A 10 32.61 38.68 -18.82
C PHE A 10 32.55 37.32 -19.51
N LEU A 11 31.36 36.76 -19.73
CA LEU A 11 31.12 35.79 -20.79
C LEU A 11 29.79 36.12 -21.46
N LEU A 12 29.91 36.66 -22.66
CA LEU A 12 28.83 36.77 -23.65
C LEU A 12 28.42 35.35 -24.07
N PHE A 13 27.13 35.07 -23.99
CA PHE A 13 26.45 34.20 -24.96
C PHE A 13 25.18 34.91 -25.42
N ALA A 14 25.28 35.53 -26.58
CA ALA A 14 24.13 35.87 -27.41
C ALA A 14 23.81 34.63 -28.25
N GLY A 15 22.63 34.07 -28.05
CA GLY A 15 22.07 32.97 -28.83
C GLY A 15 20.56 32.96 -28.65
N ALA A 16 19.85 33.56 -29.61
CA ALA A 16 18.41 33.73 -29.62
C ALA A 16 17.66 32.41 -29.86
N GLY A 17 16.45 32.29 -29.30
CA GLY A 17 15.46 31.32 -29.79
C GLY A 17 14.41 30.91 -28.77
N TYR A 18 13.26 31.61 -28.80
CA TYR A 18 11.96 31.21 -28.24
C TYR A 18 11.88 30.97 -26.72
N PHE A 19 11.76 32.06 -25.95
CA PHE A 19 10.94 32.01 -24.75
C PHE A 19 9.47 32.03 -25.18
N ALA A 20 8.80 30.88 -25.02
CA ALA A 20 7.35 30.84 -24.96
C ALA A 20 6.92 31.78 -23.83
N ALA A 21 6.26 32.87 -24.18
CA ALA A 21 5.51 33.67 -23.22
C ALA A 21 4.36 32.81 -22.70
N SER A 22 4.64 31.99 -21.68
CA SER A 22 3.60 31.40 -20.85
C SER A 22 2.89 32.56 -20.17
N CYS A 23 1.70 32.90 -20.67
CA CYS A 23 0.80 33.81 -19.99
C CYS A 23 0.42 33.17 -18.65
N ASN A 24 1.12 33.57 -17.59
CA ASN A 24 0.90 33.16 -16.21
C ASN A 24 -0.40 33.78 -15.63
N LYS A 25 -1.46 33.87 -16.42
CA LYS A 25 -2.76 34.37 -15.98
C LYS A 25 -3.46 33.26 -15.21
N SER A 26 -3.73 33.52 -13.94
CA SER A 26 -4.51 32.65 -13.07
C SER A 26 -5.86 32.28 -13.71
N PHE A 27 -6.35 31.08 -13.41
CA PHE A 27 -7.67 30.64 -13.84
C PHE A 27 -8.72 31.56 -13.18
N PRO A 28 -9.51 32.33 -13.94
CA PRO A 28 -10.40 33.32 -13.33
C PRO A 28 -11.51 32.63 -12.52
N ASN A 29 -11.81 33.14 -11.32
CA ASN A 29 -12.95 32.72 -10.52
C ASN A 29 -14.25 33.26 -11.17
N PRO A 30 -15.16 32.40 -11.65
CA PRO A 30 -16.44 32.81 -12.24
C PRO A 30 -17.27 33.76 -11.36
N LEU A 31 -17.10 33.69 -10.03
CA LEU A 31 -17.85 34.49 -9.07
C LEU A 31 -17.24 35.87 -8.78
N GLU A 32 -15.92 36.03 -8.93
CA GLU A 32 -15.26 37.33 -8.76
C GLU A 32 -15.48 38.26 -9.95
N ALA A 33 -15.77 37.71 -11.13
CA ALA A 33 -16.05 38.49 -12.34
C ALA A 33 -17.36 39.32 -12.26
N ASN A 34 -18.13 39.24 -11.15
CA ASN A 34 -19.46 39.84 -11.03
C ASN A 34 -19.73 40.64 -9.74
N ALA A 35 -18.72 41.18 -9.03
CA ALA A 35 -18.97 42.15 -7.96
C ALA A 35 -18.88 43.59 -8.51
N PRO A 36 -19.98 44.38 -8.52
CA PRO A 36 -20.52 44.90 -7.26
C PRO A 36 -22.07 44.94 -7.15
N GLY A 37 -22.58 44.58 -5.96
CA GLY A 37 -23.90 44.98 -5.46
C GLY A 37 -25.10 44.20 -6.00
N GLY A 38 -25.53 43.18 -5.27
CA GLY A 38 -26.87 42.60 -5.44
C GLY A 38 -27.02 41.18 -4.92
N ASN A 39 -27.71 41.02 -3.78
CA ASN A 39 -28.24 39.75 -3.28
C ASN A 39 -29.19 39.12 -4.31
N SER A 40 -28.65 38.37 -5.26
CA SER A 40 -29.41 37.41 -6.05
C SER A 40 -28.59 36.13 -6.12
N SER A 41 -29.08 35.09 -5.44
CA SER A 41 -28.54 33.73 -5.50
C SER A 41 -28.70 33.20 -6.92
N LYS A 42 -27.79 33.55 -7.82
CA LYS A 42 -27.72 33.02 -9.16
C LYS A 42 -27.41 31.52 -9.02
N VAL A 43 -28.32 30.66 -9.47
CA VAL A 43 -28.10 29.21 -9.47
C VAL A 43 -26.87 28.92 -10.31
N ILE A 44 -25.77 28.51 -9.67
CA ILE A 44 -24.55 28.12 -10.37
C ILE A 44 -24.69 26.65 -10.76
N ASN A 45 -24.70 26.37 -12.05
CA ASN A 45 -24.90 25.02 -12.55
C ASN A 45 -23.61 24.22 -12.38
N PRO A 46 -23.60 23.10 -11.62
CA PRO A 46 -22.43 22.24 -11.50
C PRO A 46 -22.14 21.60 -12.86
N LYS A 47 -20.87 21.63 -13.25
CA LYS A 47 -20.36 21.00 -14.47
C LYS A 47 -19.11 20.19 -14.13
N THR A 48 -18.81 19.17 -14.92
CA THR A 48 -17.59 18.38 -14.73
C THR A 48 -16.90 18.08 -16.05
N LEU A 49 -15.58 18.27 -16.07
CA LEU A 49 -14.69 17.76 -17.12
C LEU A 49 -13.84 16.64 -16.51
N VAL A 50 -13.84 15.46 -17.10
CA VAL A 50 -13.02 14.32 -16.67
C VAL A 50 -12.05 13.96 -17.78
N ILE A 51 -10.75 13.91 -17.47
CA ILE A 51 -9.70 13.53 -18.40
C ILE A 51 -8.98 12.30 -17.81
N ILE A 52 -9.11 11.17 -18.49
CA ILE A 52 -8.45 9.92 -18.16
C ILE A 52 -7.25 9.77 -19.10
N VAL A 53 -6.05 9.59 -18.54
CA VAL A 53 -4.82 9.37 -19.30
C VAL A 53 -4.31 7.98 -18.99
N ASP A 54 -4.48 7.04 -19.92
CA ASP A 54 -4.07 5.67 -19.65
C ASP A 54 -2.57 5.55 -19.45
N GLY A 55 -2.17 4.67 -18.53
CA GLY A 55 -0.77 4.30 -18.36
C GLY A 55 0.13 5.39 -17.76
N ALA A 56 -0.42 6.56 -17.42
CA ALA A 56 0.31 7.67 -16.85
C ALA A 56 0.70 7.39 -15.38
N VAL A 57 1.87 6.77 -15.17
CA VAL A 57 2.44 6.51 -13.83
C VAL A 57 2.68 7.83 -13.11
N GLY A 58 1.94 8.09 -12.04
CA GLY A 58 1.87 9.43 -11.41
C GLY A 58 3.21 9.99 -10.97
N THR A 59 4.06 9.17 -10.35
CA THR A 59 5.42 9.55 -9.94
C THR A 59 6.32 9.89 -11.14
N GLN A 60 6.14 9.22 -12.28
CA GLN A 60 6.90 9.50 -13.49
C GLN A 60 6.39 10.77 -14.17
N VAL A 61 5.07 10.99 -14.20
CA VAL A 61 4.49 12.25 -14.69
C VAL A 61 5.02 13.44 -13.88
N GLN A 62 5.09 13.33 -12.55
CA GLN A 62 5.67 14.37 -11.70
C GLN A 62 7.10 14.72 -12.10
N VAL A 63 7.96 13.71 -12.33
CA VAL A 63 9.36 13.92 -12.74
C VAL A 63 9.46 14.47 -14.17
N ALA A 64 8.51 14.16 -15.06
CA ALA A 64 8.45 14.75 -16.40
C ALA A 64 8.20 16.26 -16.38
N ASN A 65 7.73 16.80 -15.24
CA ASN A 65 7.48 18.22 -14.98
C ASN A 65 6.52 18.89 -15.99
N PRO A 66 5.30 18.34 -16.17
CA PRO A 66 4.30 18.82 -17.13
C PRO A 66 3.83 20.26 -16.80
N PRO A 67 4.04 21.25 -17.69
CA PRO A 67 3.73 22.64 -17.39
C PRO A 67 2.25 22.93 -17.08
N VAL A 68 1.30 22.32 -17.81
CA VAL A 68 -0.13 22.58 -17.61
C VAL A 68 -0.61 21.97 -16.30
N LEU A 69 -0.35 20.69 -16.05
CA LEU A 69 -0.70 20.05 -14.78
C LEU A 69 -0.09 20.77 -13.56
N ASN A 70 1.18 21.17 -13.64
CA ASN A 70 1.82 21.94 -12.58
C ASN A 70 1.11 23.28 -12.31
N SER A 71 0.56 23.94 -13.33
CA SER A 71 -0.20 25.18 -13.16
C SER A 71 -1.54 25.00 -12.42
N LEU A 72 -2.04 23.76 -12.29
CA LEU A 72 -3.29 23.45 -11.61
C LEU A 72 -3.11 23.16 -10.12
N VAL A 73 -1.88 22.88 -9.68
CA VAL A 73 -1.54 22.44 -8.31
C VAL A 73 -2.09 23.40 -7.24
N ASP A 74 -1.97 24.71 -7.46
CA ASP A 74 -2.38 25.74 -6.50
C ASP A 74 -3.88 25.78 -6.23
N TYR A 75 -4.68 25.15 -7.10
CA TYR A 75 -6.14 25.16 -7.09
C TYR A 75 -6.72 23.74 -7.14
N SER A 76 -5.97 22.75 -6.67
CA SER A 76 -6.35 21.35 -6.73
C SER A 76 -6.21 20.64 -5.40
N ILE A 77 -7.11 19.68 -5.17
CA ILE A 77 -6.76 18.50 -4.39
C ILE A 77 -6.03 17.56 -5.35
N PHE A 78 -4.79 17.20 -5.07
CA PHE A 78 -3.98 16.43 -6.03
C PHE A 78 -3.06 15.40 -5.36
N SER A 79 -2.67 14.39 -6.14
CA SER A 79 -1.70 13.36 -5.75
C SER A 79 -0.96 12.82 -6.96
N TRP A 80 0.35 12.67 -6.81
CA TRP A 80 1.21 11.89 -7.73
C TRP A 80 1.39 10.43 -7.25
N ASP A 81 0.95 10.15 -6.03
CA ASP A 81 1.05 8.85 -5.33
C ASP A 81 -0.30 8.12 -5.26
N ALA A 82 -1.28 8.52 -6.08
CA ALA A 82 -2.61 7.92 -6.10
C ALA A 82 -2.54 6.44 -6.51
N LEU A 83 -3.56 5.67 -6.14
CA LEU A 83 -3.60 4.22 -6.38
C LEU A 83 -4.84 3.79 -7.16
N SER A 84 -4.65 2.89 -8.14
CA SER A 84 -5.78 2.24 -8.82
C SER A 84 -6.46 1.18 -7.96
N ASP A 85 -5.66 0.38 -7.24
CA ASP A 85 -6.09 -0.63 -6.26
C ASP A 85 -4.96 -0.84 -5.24
N TYR A 86 -5.25 -1.50 -4.12
CA TYR A 86 -4.24 -1.93 -3.14
C TYR A 86 -4.06 -3.45 -3.05
N ASP A 87 -4.92 -4.22 -3.72
CA ASP A 87 -4.76 -5.66 -3.84
C ASP A 87 -3.75 -6.01 -4.95
N ASN A 88 -2.95 -7.06 -4.75
CA ASN A 88 -2.02 -7.56 -5.77
C ASN A 88 -2.78 -8.37 -6.83
N VAL A 89 -3.49 -7.66 -7.70
CA VAL A 89 -4.27 -8.22 -8.80
C VAL A 89 -3.63 -7.90 -10.15
N PRO A 90 -3.85 -8.72 -11.19
CA PRO A 90 -3.46 -8.35 -12.55
C PRO A 90 -4.06 -6.99 -12.93
N VAL A 91 -3.22 -6.02 -13.29
CA VAL A 91 -3.64 -4.67 -13.69
C VAL A 91 -3.80 -4.60 -15.20
N SER A 92 -4.93 -4.07 -15.66
CA SER A 92 -5.25 -3.85 -17.07
C SER A 92 -5.99 -2.53 -17.25
N ASN A 93 -6.09 -2.04 -18.49
CA ASN A 93 -6.90 -0.85 -18.78
C ASN A 93 -8.38 -1.06 -18.41
N SER A 94 -8.93 -2.22 -18.75
CA SER A 94 -10.32 -2.60 -18.48
C SER A 94 -10.64 -2.63 -16.99
N LEU A 95 -9.71 -3.14 -16.15
CA LEU A 95 -9.84 -3.07 -14.69
C LEU A 95 -9.82 -1.62 -14.20
N GLY A 96 -8.82 -0.83 -14.63
CA GLY A 96 -8.68 0.56 -14.21
C GLY A 96 -9.89 1.42 -14.56
N TRP A 97 -10.43 1.27 -15.78
CA TRP A 97 -11.64 1.96 -16.21
C TRP A 97 -12.88 1.52 -15.42
N ALA A 98 -13.00 0.22 -15.12
CA ALA A 98 -14.08 -0.30 -14.29
C ALA A 98 -14.02 0.29 -12.86
N ASN A 99 -12.84 0.34 -12.23
CA ASN A 99 -12.65 0.99 -10.93
C ASN A 99 -13.12 2.45 -10.97
N LEU A 100 -12.63 3.22 -11.93
CA LEU A 100 -12.95 4.65 -12.11
C LEU A 100 -14.46 4.89 -12.27
N LEU A 101 -15.10 4.13 -13.16
CA LEU A 101 -16.45 4.43 -13.63
C LEU A 101 -17.54 3.74 -12.84
N THR A 102 -17.27 2.67 -12.09
CA THR A 102 -18.27 2.03 -11.21
C THR A 102 -18.18 2.53 -9.77
N GLY A 103 -17.03 3.06 -9.36
CA GLY A 103 -16.77 3.47 -7.98
C GLY A 103 -16.61 2.31 -6.99
N VAL A 104 -16.40 1.09 -7.50
CA VAL A 104 -16.10 -0.12 -6.73
C VAL A 104 -14.85 -0.80 -7.27
N ARG A 105 -14.22 -1.67 -6.48
CA ARG A 105 -13.00 -2.40 -6.85
C ARG A 105 -13.29 -3.74 -7.53
N VAL A 106 -12.22 -4.41 -7.97
CA VAL A 106 -12.27 -5.67 -8.73
C VAL A 106 -13.02 -6.79 -8.02
N ASN A 107 -12.95 -6.87 -6.69
CA ASN A 107 -13.68 -7.84 -5.89
C ASN A 107 -15.22 -7.68 -5.98
N LYS A 108 -15.72 -6.56 -6.51
CA LYS A 108 -17.14 -6.27 -6.71
C LYS A 108 -17.53 -6.28 -8.18
N HIS A 109 -16.89 -5.46 -9.03
CA HIS A 109 -17.27 -5.38 -10.45
C HIS A 109 -16.75 -6.57 -11.29
N ASN A 110 -15.84 -7.38 -10.76
CA ASN A 110 -15.37 -8.64 -11.32
C ASN A 110 -14.69 -8.55 -12.71
N VAL A 111 -14.07 -7.40 -13.02
CA VAL A 111 -13.25 -7.22 -14.24
C VAL A 111 -11.80 -7.50 -13.86
N THR A 112 -11.35 -8.74 -14.12
CA THR A 112 -10.04 -9.26 -13.68
C THR A 112 -9.02 -9.38 -14.82
N GLY A 113 -9.41 -9.07 -16.05
CA GLY A 113 -8.62 -9.31 -17.27
C GLY A 113 -8.59 -8.11 -18.20
N ALA A 114 -8.23 -8.36 -19.46
CA ALA A 114 -8.15 -7.32 -20.49
C ALA A 114 -9.50 -6.96 -21.13
N ASP A 115 -10.59 -7.64 -20.77
CA ASP A 115 -11.92 -7.43 -21.35
C ASP A 115 -13.01 -7.26 -20.26
N PHE A 116 -14.25 -7.05 -20.69
CA PHE A 116 -15.41 -6.86 -19.82
C PHE A 116 -16.34 -8.07 -19.75
N SER A 117 -15.95 -9.25 -20.23
CA SER A 117 -16.86 -10.41 -20.41
C SER A 117 -17.50 -10.90 -19.11
N ASN A 118 -16.76 -10.88 -18.00
CA ASN A 118 -17.20 -11.40 -16.69
C ASN A 118 -17.64 -10.30 -15.71
N ASN A 119 -18.00 -9.12 -16.21
CA ASN A 119 -18.35 -7.98 -15.38
C ASN A 119 -19.63 -8.20 -14.54
N ARG A 120 -19.77 -7.41 -13.48
CA ARG A 120 -20.98 -7.29 -12.67
C ARG A 120 -21.60 -5.89 -12.73
N PHE A 121 -21.62 -5.26 -13.90
CA PHE A 121 -22.14 -3.90 -14.06
C PHE A 121 -23.66 -3.79 -13.85
N ALA A 122 -24.40 -4.90 -13.90
CA ALA A 122 -25.80 -4.90 -13.47
C ALA A 122 -25.95 -4.61 -11.96
N ASP A 123 -25.04 -5.16 -11.13
CA ASP A 123 -25.01 -4.92 -9.69
C ASP A 123 -24.30 -3.60 -9.34
N TYR A 124 -23.30 -3.24 -10.15
CA TYR A 124 -22.46 -2.05 -9.99
C TYR A 124 -22.46 -1.21 -11.28
N PRO A 125 -23.55 -0.46 -11.55
CA PRO A 125 -23.68 0.30 -12.78
C PRO A 125 -22.60 1.37 -12.91
N SER A 126 -22.28 1.73 -14.14
CA SER A 126 -21.33 2.80 -14.42
C SER A 126 -21.87 4.17 -14.01
N LEU A 127 -20.96 5.14 -13.93
CA LEU A 127 -21.20 6.54 -13.66
C LEU A 127 -22.30 7.11 -14.57
N PHE A 128 -22.22 6.82 -15.87
CA PHE A 128 -23.18 7.32 -16.84
C PHE A 128 -24.58 6.73 -16.60
N THR A 129 -24.67 5.43 -16.35
CA THR A 129 -25.94 4.78 -16.02
C THR A 129 -26.56 5.35 -14.75
N ARG A 130 -25.77 5.54 -13.69
CA ARG A 130 -26.28 6.12 -12.43
C ARG A 130 -26.68 7.58 -12.57
N MET A 131 -25.87 8.39 -13.25
CA MET A 131 -26.23 9.79 -13.49
C MET A 131 -27.53 9.94 -14.28
N LYS A 132 -27.74 9.09 -15.29
CA LYS A 132 -28.99 9.05 -16.07
C LYS A 132 -30.20 8.62 -15.23
N GLN A 133 -30.01 7.66 -14.32
CA GLN A 133 -31.07 7.20 -13.41
C GLN A 133 -31.48 8.28 -12.41
N GLU A 134 -30.49 8.93 -11.77
CA GLU A 134 -30.73 9.90 -10.69
C GLU A 134 -31.08 11.29 -11.20
N LYS A 135 -30.49 11.70 -12.32
CA LYS A 135 -30.69 13.02 -12.94
C LYS A 135 -30.78 12.89 -14.47
N PRO A 136 -31.90 12.36 -15.00
CA PRO A 136 -32.07 12.10 -16.44
C PRO A 136 -31.98 13.35 -17.32
N GLY A 137 -32.12 14.55 -16.75
CA GLY A 137 -31.94 15.82 -17.45
C GLY A 137 -30.49 16.22 -17.71
N LEU A 138 -29.51 15.54 -17.10
CA LEU A 138 -28.09 15.85 -17.33
C LEU A 138 -27.64 15.35 -18.70
N ARG A 139 -26.97 16.22 -19.45
CA ARG A 139 -26.29 15.85 -20.69
C ARG A 139 -24.87 15.39 -20.39
N THR A 140 -24.65 14.09 -20.40
CA THR A 140 -23.31 13.48 -20.24
C THR A 140 -22.73 13.12 -21.60
N THR A 141 -21.52 13.58 -21.88
CA THR A 141 -20.84 13.37 -23.17
C THR A 141 -19.46 12.79 -22.95
N ALA A 142 -19.04 11.86 -23.81
CA ALA A 142 -17.78 11.17 -23.63
C ALA A 142 -17.11 10.81 -24.96
N PHE A 143 -15.80 11.01 -25.02
CA PHE A 143 -14.98 10.80 -26.21
C PHE A 143 -13.78 9.94 -25.83
N PHE A 144 -13.62 8.82 -26.50
CA PHE A 144 -12.66 7.79 -26.10
C PHE A 144 -11.70 7.44 -27.23
N SER A 145 -10.44 7.24 -26.89
CA SER A 145 -9.48 6.61 -27.79
C SER A 145 -9.82 5.11 -27.96
N SER A 146 -10.25 4.46 -26.85
CA SER A 146 -10.66 3.06 -26.81
C SER A 146 -12.13 2.83 -27.23
N ASN A 147 -12.34 1.90 -28.17
CA ASN A 147 -13.67 1.44 -28.59
C ASN A 147 -14.36 0.59 -27.52
N GLU A 148 -13.61 -0.24 -26.79
CA GLU A 148 -14.15 -1.18 -25.79
C GLU A 148 -14.74 -0.44 -24.59
N LEU A 149 -14.05 0.61 -24.13
CA LEU A 149 -14.49 1.45 -23.03
C LEU A 149 -15.85 2.11 -23.32
N ALA A 150 -15.99 2.68 -24.52
CA ALA A 150 -17.20 3.37 -24.95
C ALA A 150 -18.42 2.43 -24.94
N ALA A 151 -18.24 1.20 -25.42
CA ALA A 151 -19.31 0.20 -25.50
C ALA A 151 -19.72 -0.31 -24.11
N ALA A 152 -18.76 -0.60 -23.23
CA ALA A 152 -19.02 -1.29 -21.97
C ALA A 152 -19.49 -0.36 -20.84
N LEU A 153 -18.82 0.80 -20.66
CA LEU A 153 -19.01 1.63 -19.46
C LEU A 153 -19.69 2.97 -19.74
N ALA A 154 -19.74 3.40 -21.00
CA ALA A 154 -20.38 4.66 -21.39
C ALA A 154 -21.69 4.49 -22.16
N SER A 155 -22.25 3.27 -22.20
CA SER A 155 -23.45 2.92 -22.99
C SER A 155 -24.61 3.91 -22.80
N ASP A 156 -24.83 4.36 -21.56
CA ASP A 156 -25.89 5.31 -21.16
C ASP A 156 -25.53 6.80 -21.28
N ALA A 157 -24.32 7.14 -21.73
CA ALA A 157 -23.97 8.53 -21.99
C ALA A 157 -24.87 9.11 -23.10
N THR A 158 -25.37 10.34 -22.90
CA THR A 158 -26.20 11.06 -23.89
C THR A 158 -25.54 11.15 -25.27
N LYS A 159 -24.22 11.35 -25.31
CA LYS A 159 -23.40 11.29 -26.52
C LYS A 159 -22.11 10.56 -26.21
N LYS A 160 -21.73 9.61 -27.06
CA LYS A 160 -20.46 8.90 -26.98
C LYS A 160 -19.89 8.66 -28.37
N GLU A 161 -18.59 8.85 -28.52
CA GLU A 161 -17.86 8.56 -29.74
C GLU A 161 -16.49 7.97 -29.37
N SER A 162 -15.99 7.08 -30.22
CA SER A 162 -14.66 6.49 -30.09
C SER A 162 -13.84 6.71 -31.36
N PHE A 163 -12.53 6.88 -31.20
CA PHE A 163 -11.64 7.36 -32.27
C PHE A 163 -10.51 6.38 -32.61
N ASN A 164 -10.67 5.10 -32.26
CA ASN A 164 -9.78 4.02 -32.71
C ASN A 164 -8.27 4.31 -32.49
N GLU A 165 -7.90 4.56 -31.23
CA GLU A 165 -6.54 4.92 -30.80
C GLU A 165 -6.01 6.28 -31.30
N ASP A 166 -6.89 7.21 -31.71
CA ASP A 166 -6.51 8.58 -32.09
C ASP A 166 -6.83 9.61 -31.00
N ASP A 167 -5.84 9.88 -30.14
CA ASP A 167 -5.93 10.87 -29.08
C ASP A 167 -6.07 12.31 -29.59
N ALA A 168 -5.55 12.63 -30.77
CA ALA A 168 -5.69 13.97 -31.35
C ALA A 168 -7.14 14.22 -31.77
N ALA A 169 -7.80 13.20 -32.34
CA ALA A 169 -9.22 13.25 -32.67
C ALA A 169 -10.10 13.36 -31.41
N VAL A 170 -9.79 12.61 -30.34
CA VAL A 170 -10.46 12.76 -29.03
C VAL A 170 -10.39 14.21 -28.54
N LYS A 171 -9.19 14.80 -28.54
CA LYS A 171 -8.97 16.18 -28.11
C LYS A 171 -9.82 17.17 -28.92
N GLU A 172 -9.84 17.06 -30.25
CA GLU A 172 -10.64 17.96 -31.09
C GLU A 172 -12.15 17.76 -30.87
N ALA A 173 -12.62 16.52 -30.68
CA ALA A 173 -14.01 16.23 -30.37
C ALA A 173 -14.46 16.86 -29.03
N VAL A 174 -13.62 16.76 -28.00
CA VAL A 174 -13.86 17.38 -26.68
C VAL A 174 -13.91 18.91 -26.80
N LYS A 175 -12.95 19.52 -27.50
CA LYS A 175 -12.94 20.97 -27.75
C LYS A 175 -14.20 21.43 -28.48
N ASN A 176 -14.65 20.67 -29.47
CA ASN A 176 -15.87 20.96 -30.20
C ASN A 176 -17.12 20.83 -29.32
N GLU A 177 -17.24 19.79 -28.51
CA GLU A 177 -18.37 19.63 -27.57
C GLU A 177 -18.39 20.78 -26.55
N LEU A 178 -17.24 21.16 -26.00
CA LEU A 178 -17.15 22.28 -25.06
C LEU A 178 -17.62 23.61 -25.68
N ARG A 179 -17.44 23.82 -26.99
CA ARG A 179 -17.95 25.03 -27.69
C ARG A 179 -19.46 25.04 -27.84
N THR A 180 -20.13 23.89 -27.87
CA THR A 180 -21.60 23.81 -27.99
C THR A 180 -22.35 24.31 -26.77
N GLN A 181 -21.66 24.41 -25.62
CA GLN A 181 -22.21 24.92 -24.36
C GLN A 181 -23.36 24.12 -23.75
N ASN A 182 -23.59 22.88 -24.18
CA ASN A 182 -24.74 22.08 -23.76
C ASN A 182 -24.43 20.98 -22.72
N SER A 183 -23.19 20.46 -22.66
CA SER A 183 -22.87 19.34 -21.77
C SER A 183 -22.80 19.73 -20.29
N ASP A 184 -23.27 18.84 -19.42
CA ASP A 184 -23.09 18.91 -17.97
C ASP A 184 -21.83 18.18 -17.53
N LEU A 185 -21.60 17.00 -18.11
CA LEU A 185 -20.37 16.23 -17.96
C LEU A 185 -19.73 16.02 -19.33
N VAL A 186 -18.42 16.29 -19.42
CA VAL A 186 -17.60 15.95 -20.58
C VAL A 186 -16.48 15.03 -20.11
N MET A 187 -16.33 13.86 -20.75
CA MET A 187 -15.26 12.92 -20.46
C MET A 187 -14.37 12.71 -21.68
N ALA A 188 -13.07 12.68 -21.46
CA ALA A 188 -12.05 12.35 -22.43
C ALA A 188 -11.21 11.18 -21.91
N GLN A 189 -10.89 10.21 -22.77
CA GLN A 189 -9.89 9.19 -22.47
C GLN A 189 -8.83 9.17 -23.56
N PHE A 190 -7.58 9.24 -23.13
CA PHE A 190 -6.38 9.24 -23.98
C PHE A 190 -5.56 7.97 -23.72
N HIS A 191 -4.98 7.39 -24.78
CA HIS A 191 -4.28 6.10 -24.74
C HIS A 191 -2.78 6.19 -25.08
N ASP A 192 -2.32 7.26 -25.72
CA ASP A 192 -0.96 7.35 -26.28
C ASP A 192 0.16 7.19 -25.25
N VAL A 193 -0.06 7.63 -24.01
CA VAL A 193 0.92 7.49 -22.93
C VAL A 193 1.12 6.02 -22.57
N ASP A 194 0.03 5.25 -22.46
CA ASP A 194 0.10 3.80 -22.21
C ASP A 194 0.77 3.07 -23.37
N LYS A 195 0.40 3.41 -24.60
CA LYS A 195 0.99 2.85 -25.82
C LYS A 195 2.50 3.09 -25.90
N ALA A 196 2.95 4.32 -25.59
CA ALA A 196 4.37 4.64 -25.54
C ALA A 196 5.10 3.87 -24.44
N GLY A 197 4.52 3.78 -23.24
CA GLY A 197 5.10 3.05 -22.11
C GLY A 197 5.22 1.55 -22.38
N ALA A 198 4.19 0.94 -22.97
CA ALA A 198 4.16 -0.47 -23.35
C ALA A 198 5.17 -0.81 -24.45
N ALA A 199 5.38 0.10 -25.41
CA ALA A 199 6.32 -0.10 -26.51
C ALA A 199 7.79 0.00 -26.08
N THR A 200 8.10 0.79 -25.04
CA THR A 200 9.48 1.01 -24.59
C THR A 200 9.67 0.78 -23.09
N SER A 201 9.23 1.74 -22.27
CA SER A 201 9.32 1.71 -20.81
C SER A 201 8.46 2.82 -20.22
N TYR A 202 7.72 2.53 -19.16
CA TYR A 202 6.96 3.49 -18.36
C TYR A 202 7.86 4.35 -17.45
N SER A 203 9.02 4.77 -17.94
CA SER A 203 9.98 5.59 -17.21
C SER A 203 10.29 6.85 -18.01
N ILE A 204 10.46 7.99 -17.32
CA ILE A 204 10.86 9.25 -17.96
C ILE A 204 12.23 9.22 -18.64
N ASN A 205 13.02 8.17 -18.39
CA ASN A 205 14.29 7.94 -19.10
C ASN A 205 14.06 7.47 -20.54
N SER A 206 12.84 7.01 -20.88
CA SER A 206 12.42 6.78 -22.25
C SER A 206 11.89 8.08 -22.86
N ALA A 207 12.55 8.57 -23.91
CA ALA A 207 12.13 9.77 -24.64
C ALA A 207 10.68 9.65 -25.15
N ASN A 208 10.30 8.50 -25.73
CA ASN A 208 8.95 8.28 -26.27
C ASN A 208 7.86 8.43 -25.20
N TYR A 209 8.08 7.86 -24.01
CA TYR A 209 7.12 7.95 -22.91
C TYR A 209 7.03 9.37 -22.34
N LYS A 210 8.18 10.03 -22.17
CA LYS A 210 8.23 11.44 -21.75
C LYS A 210 7.52 12.36 -22.75
N ASP A 211 7.77 12.19 -24.04
CA ASP A 211 7.17 12.99 -25.10
C ASP A 211 5.66 12.77 -25.19
N ALA A 212 5.18 11.54 -24.99
CA ALA A 212 3.75 11.24 -24.91
C ALA A 212 3.08 11.96 -23.71
N ILE A 213 3.71 11.94 -22.53
CA ILE A 213 3.22 12.67 -21.35
C ILE A 213 3.09 14.17 -21.65
N LEU A 214 4.14 14.79 -22.21
CA LEU A 214 4.14 16.22 -22.51
C LEU A 214 3.16 16.58 -23.64
N ARG A 215 2.93 15.68 -24.60
CA ARG A 215 1.91 15.85 -25.64
C ARG A 215 0.49 15.87 -25.04
N ILE A 216 0.18 14.95 -24.14
CA ILE A 216 -1.13 14.93 -23.45
C ILE A 216 -1.28 16.15 -22.53
N ASP A 217 -0.23 16.58 -21.84
CA ASP A 217 -0.25 17.83 -21.05
C ASP A 217 -0.62 19.05 -21.92
N ASN A 218 -0.05 19.14 -23.13
CA ASN A 218 -0.45 20.16 -24.09
C ASN A 218 -1.92 20.03 -24.54
N TYR A 219 -2.42 18.80 -24.77
CA TYR A 219 -3.83 18.57 -25.11
C TYR A 219 -4.78 19.00 -23.99
N ILE A 220 -4.41 18.73 -22.72
CA ILE A 220 -5.12 19.22 -21.54
C ILE A 220 -5.16 20.76 -21.56
N GLY A 221 -4.05 21.43 -21.85
CA GLY A 221 -4.00 22.89 -21.98
C GLY A 221 -4.94 23.46 -23.04
N GLU A 222 -5.00 22.84 -24.22
CA GLU A 222 -5.93 23.22 -25.29
C GLU A 222 -7.41 23.02 -24.88
N ILE A 223 -7.72 21.92 -24.19
CA ILE A 223 -9.07 21.62 -23.69
C ILE A 223 -9.48 22.63 -22.61
N LEU A 224 -8.61 22.92 -21.64
CA LEU A 224 -8.87 23.92 -20.60
C LEU A 224 -9.03 25.33 -21.19
N THR A 225 -8.31 25.64 -22.27
CA THR A 225 -8.51 26.89 -23.01
C THR A 225 -9.90 26.94 -23.64
N ALA A 226 -10.31 25.88 -24.35
CA ALA A 226 -11.64 25.79 -24.93
C ALA A 226 -12.76 25.88 -23.87
N LEU A 227 -12.55 25.26 -22.71
CA LEU A 227 -13.45 25.33 -21.56
C LEU A 227 -13.61 26.78 -21.07
N LYS A 228 -12.51 27.51 -20.87
CA LYS A 228 -12.54 28.94 -20.46
C LYS A 228 -13.19 29.85 -21.48
N SER A 229 -13.08 29.53 -22.78
CA SER A 229 -13.63 30.35 -23.86
C SER A 229 -15.14 30.23 -24.03
N ARG A 230 -15.83 29.40 -23.24
CA ARG A 230 -17.29 29.31 -23.25
C ARG A 230 -17.91 30.63 -22.78
N SER A 231 -18.87 31.17 -23.54
CA SER A 231 -19.57 32.40 -23.13
C SER A 231 -20.36 32.23 -21.83
N THR A 232 -20.79 31.01 -21.50
CA THR A 232 -21.48 30.68 -20.25
C THR A 232 -20.52 30.38 -19.08
N PHE A 233 -19.20 30.37 -19.27
CA PHE A 233 -18.23 29.94 -18.25
C PHE A 233 -18.41 30.66 -16.91
N SER A 234 -18.70 31.97 -16.92
CA SER A 234 -18.90 32.78 -15.71
C SER A 234 -20.15 32.40 -14.89
N SER A 235 -21.06 31.61 -15.46
CA SER A 235 -22.29 31.12 -14.81
C SER A 235 -22.25 29.62 -14.47
N GLU A 236 -21.11 28.97 -14.74
CA GLU A 236 -20.91 27.54 -14.58
C GLU A 236 -19.91 27.27 -13.44
N ASN A 237 -20.13 26.20 -12.67
CA ASN A 237 -19.17 25.74 -11.65
C ASN A 237 -18.50 24.45 -12.11
N TRP A 238 -17.38 24.57 -12.81
CA TRP A 238 -16.64 23.43 -13.34
C TRP A 238 -15.70 22.82 -12.28
N MET A 239 -15.85 21.52 -12.07
CA MET A 239 -14.81 20.68 -11.47
C MET A 239 -14.09 19.93 -12.60
N VAL A 240 -12.76 20.01 -12.63
CA VAL A 240 -11.94 19.26 -13.59
C VAL A 240 -11.23 18.14 -12.86
N ILE A 241 -11.51 16.89 -13.23
CA ILE A 241 -10.78 15.72 -12.75
C ILE A 241 -9.80 15.26 -13.82
N ILE A 242 -8.52 15.15 -13.49
CA ILE A 242 -7.49 14.59 -14.36
C ILE A 242 -6.83 13.42 -13.64
N THR A 243 -6.85 12.23 -14.24
CA THR A 243 -6.38 11.02 -13.56
C THR A 243 -5.89 9.96 -14.55
N SER A 244 -5.22 8.93 -14.03
CA SER A 244 -4.90 7.71 -14.77
C SER A 244 -5.81 6.57 -14.33
N ASN A 245 -6.16 5.68 -15.25
CA ASN A 245 -6.91 4.46 -14.92
C ASN A 245 -6.02 3.40 -14.23
N LYS A 246 -4.74 3.36 -14.62
CA LYS A 246 -3.67 2.52 -14.07
C LYS A 246 -2.31 3.19 -14.26
N GLY A 247 -1.27 2.61 -13.69
CA GLY A 247 0.12 2.95 -14.00
C GLY A 247 0.70 2.07 -15.12
N SER A 248 1.83 1.42 -14.87
CA SER A 248 2.55 0.63 -15.87
C SER A 248 1.91 -0.73 -16.18
N ASN A 249 2.35 -1.37 -17.26
CA ASN A 249 2.13 -2.81 -17.51
C ASN A 249 3.36 -3.66 -17.14
N THR A 250 4.38 -3.06 -16.54
CA THR A 250 5.64 -3.72 -16.23
C THR A 250 5.44 -4.66 -15.05
N VAL A 251 5.71 -5.96 -15.25
CA VAL A 251 5.65 -6.95 -14.17
C VAL A 251 6.57 -6.51 -13.03
N TYR A 252 5.98 -6.35 -11.85
CA TYR A 252 6.72 -6.01 -10.65
C TYR A 252 7.05 -7.27 -9.84
N ASN A 253 8.34 -7.53 -9.66
CA ASN A 253 8.86 -8.63 -8.86
C ASN A 253 9.58 -8.02 -7.65
N PRO A 254 8.90 -7.78 -6.52
CA PRO A 254 9.52 -7.18 -5.35
C PRO A 254 10.63 -8.10 -4.82
N SER A 255 11.74 -7.52 -4.37
CA SER A 255 12.78 -8.25 -3.64
C SER A 255 12.36 -8.57 -2.20
N GLY A 256 11.17 -8.17 -1.76
CA GLY A 256 10.60 -8.40 -0.42
C GLY A 256 9.07 -8.45 -0.46
N SER A 257 8.39 -7.93 0.57
CA SER A 257 6.93 -7.79 0.55
C SER A 257 6.48 -6.96 -0.65
N TRP A 258 5.43 -7.42 -1.32
CA TRP A 258 4.71 -6.59 -2.26
C TRP A 258 3.99 -5.44 -1.53
N SER A 259 4.00 -4.26 -2.12
CA SER A 259 3.24 -3.08 -1.69
C SER A 259 2.71 -2.35 -2.91
N ALA A 260 1.43 -1.98 -2.89
CA ALA A 260 0.81 -1.22 -3.97
C ALA A 260 1.53 0.12 -4.25
N PHE A 261 2.13 0.75 -3.22
CA PHE A 261 2.87 2.00 -3.37
C PHE A 261 4.25 1.84 -4.02
N GLU A 262 4.79 0.62 -4.05
CA GLU A 262 6.07 0.31 -4.70
C GLU A 262 5.87 -0.34 -6.08
N ASP A 263 4.65 -0.77 -6.38
CA ASP A 263 4.27 -1.35 -7.66
C ASP A 263 3.75 -0.27 -8.61
N THR A 264 4.59 0.12 -9.57
CA THR A 264 4.24 1.14 -10.57
C THR A 264 3.02 0.79 -11.42
N ARG A 265 2.55 -0.46 -11.44
CA ARG A 265 1.28 -0.83 -12.10
C ARG A 265 0.08 -0.17 -11.41
N HIS A 266 0.15 0.02 -10.10
CA HIS A 266 -0.92 0.60 -9.30
C HIS A 266 -0.82 2.12 -9.16
N ASN A 267 0.37 2.71 -9.31
CA ASN A 267 0.58 4.15 -9.16
C ASN A 267 -0.08 4.96 -10.30
N THR A 268 -1.05 5.78 -9.93
CA THR A 268 -1.80 6.71 -10.80
C THR A 268 -1.53 8.16 -10.40
N MET A 269 -1.95 9.12 -11.23
CA MET A 269 -2.10 10.52 -10.81
C MET A 269 -3.57 10.86 -10.55
N PHE A 270 -3.81 11.88 -9.74
CA PHE A 270 -5.14 12.43 -9.51
C PHE A 270 -5.05 13.94 -9.28
N PHE A 271 -5.89 14.68 -10.00
CA PHE A 271 -6.14 16.11 -9.81
C PHE A 271 -7.64 16.33 -9.76
N CYS A 272 -8.12 17.03 -8.74
CA CYS A 272 -9.47 17.57 -8.67
C CYS A 272 -9.33 19.09 -8.56
N PHE A 273 -9.46 19.76 -9.70
CA PHE A 273 -9.21 21.18 -9.89
C PHE A 273 -10.51 21.99 -9.93
N ASN A 274 -10.49 23.12 -9.25
CA ASN A 274 -11.44 24.21 -9.42
C ASN A 274 -10.75 25.51 -8.99
N PRO A 275 -10.89 26.64 -9.72
CA PRO A 275 -10.23 27.91 -9.38
C PRO A 275 -10.51 28.44 -7.96
N ARG A 276 -11.57 27.95 -7.32
CA ARG A 276 -11.98 28.33 -5.97
C ARG A 276 -11.40 27.42 -4.88
N PHE A 277 -10.70 26.35 -5.23
CA PHE A 277 -10.12 25.46 -4.22
C PHE A 277 -8.81 26.03 -3.70
N ASN A 278 -8.51 25.77 -2.43
CA ASN A 278 -7.14 25.86 -1.93
C ASN A 278 -6.39 24.57 -2.31
N SER A 279 -5.09 24.71 -2.60
CA SER A 279 -4.22 23.58 -2.84
C SER A 279 -4.22 22.59 -1.66
N LYS A 280 -4.31 21.30 -1.98
CA LYS A 280 -4.17 20.21 -1.02
C LYS A 280 -3.47 19.03 -1.67
N ALA A 281 -2.19 18.87 -1.37
CA ALA A 281 -1.42 17.68 -1.73
C ALA A 281 -1.81 16.49 -0.83
N LEU A 282 -2.07 15.35 -1.45
CA LEU A 282 -2.31 14.08 -0.78
C LEU A 282 -1.21 13.11 -1.20
N THR A 283 -0.13 13.06 -0.42
CA THR A 283 0.98 12.16 -0.70
C THR A 283 0.75 10.82 -0.02
N ARG A 284 1.40 9.77 -0.51
CA ARG A 284 1.45 8.50 0.21
C ARG A 284 1.91 8.73 1.67
N PRO A 285 1.45 7.92 2.64
CA PRO A 285 2.09 7.85 3.95
C PRO A 285 3.59 7.64 3.75
N GLY A 286 4.43 8.10 4.69
CA GLY A 286 5.90 8.01 4.55
C GLY A 286 6.38 6.60 4.18
N ALA A 287 7.68 6.44 3.88
CA ALA A 287 8.25 5.17 3.37
C ALA A 287 7.90 3.91 4.21
N LEU A 288 7.44 4.08 5.45
CA LEU A 288 6.98 3.02 6.34
C LEU A 288 5.46 3.09 6.51
N ILE A 289 4.81 1.95 6.32
CA ILE A 289 3.41 1.74 6.71
C ILE A 289 3.38 1.40 8.21
N PRO A 290 2.58 2.09 9.05
CA PRO A 290 2.51 1.77 10.46
C PRO A 290 2.06 0.32 10.69
N TYR A 291 2.82 -0.44 11.48
CA TYR A 291 2.39 -1.73 11.96
C TYR A 291 1.38 -1.51 13.08
N THR A 292 0.12 -1.82 12.79
CA THR A 292 -1.02 -1.54 13.68
C THR A 292 -1.79 -2.81 13.96
N GLY A 293 -2.17 -3.02 15.21
CA GLY A 293 -2.97 -4.17 15.61
C GLY A 293 -3.32 -4.17 17.10
N THR A 294 -4.18 -5.12 17.48
CA THR A 294 -4.48 -5.45 18.88
C THR A 294 -4.13 -6.91 19.09
N ALA A 295 -3.06 -7.17 19.85
CA ALA A 295 -2.53 -8.51 20.09
C ALA A 295 -2.51 -8.82 21.59
N PRO A 296 -2.35 -10.10 21.98
CA PRO A 296 -2.11 -10.45 23.37
C PRO A 296 -0.84 -9.78 23.91
N GLN A 297 -0.96 -9.18 25.08
CA GLN A 297 0.17 -8.66 25.84
C GLN A 297 0.64 -9.72 26.83
N PHE A 298 1.78 -10.34 26.52
CA PHE A 298 2.42 -11.36 27.37
C PHE A 298 3.23 -10.68 28.48
N SER A 299 3.43 -11.38 29.59
CA SER A 299 4.21 -10.89 30.73
C SER A 299 4.86 -12.06 31.46
N GLY A 300 6.05 -11.81 32.02
CA GLY A 300 6.88 -12.78 32.70
C GLY A 300 7.05 -12.51 34.20
N THR A 301 6.12 -11.79 34.82
CA THR A 301 6.17 -11.45 36.26
C THR A 301 5.45 -12.46 37.14
N GLN A 302 5.82 -12.53 38.43
CA GLN A 302 5.30 -13.49 39.42
C GLN A 302 3.77 -13.50 39.54
N SER A 303 3.12 -12.36 39.29
CA SER A 303 1.65 -12.20 39.40
C SER A 303 0.93 -12.19 38.05
N GLN A 304 1.64 -12.20 36.92
CA GLN A 304 1.05 -12.01 35.57
C GLN A 304 1.74 -12.88 34.51
N ASN A 305 2.08 -14.14 34.82
CA ASN A 305 2.59 -15.05 33.80
C ASN A 305 1.47 -15.41 32.82
N ARG A 306 1.57 -14.91 31.59
CA ARG A 306 0.59 -15.15 30.51
C ARG A 306 1.25 -15.95 29.41
N ARG A 307 0.60 -17.01 28.96
CA ARG A 307 1.13 -17.92 27.95
C ARG A 307 0.09 -18.25 26.89
N ALA A 308 0.60 -18.63 25.73
CA ALA A 308 -0.20 -19.28 24.71
C ALA A 308 0.47 -20.59 24.31
N LYS A 309 -0.31 -21.66 24.14
CA LYS A 309 0.20 -23.00 23.83
C LYS A 309 -0.52 -23.57 22.62
N ALA A 310 0.22 -24.23 21.73
CA ALA A 310 -0.38 -24.96 20.63
C ALA A 310 -1.35 -26.02 21.18
N VAL A 311 -2.56 -26.11 20.61
CA VAL A 311 -3.61 -27.07 21.02
C VAL A 311 -3.05 -28.49 21.04
N THR A 312 -2.25 -28.84 20.04
CA THR A 312 -1.64 -30.16 19.93
C THR A 312 -0.25 -30.17 20.54
N ALA A 313 -0.12 -30.79 21.72
CA ALA A 313 1.16 -31.31 22.20
C ALA A 313 1.54 -32.51 21.32
N GLY A 314 2.54 -32.36 20.45
CA GLY A 314 2.86 -33.39 19.47
C GLY A 314 4.16 -33.14 18.72
N SER A 315 4.50 -34.10 17.86
CA SER A 315 5.76 -34.16 17.11
C SER A 315 5.83 -33.25 15.89
N LEU A 316 4.77 -32.48 15.59
CA LEU A 316 4.74 -31.60 14.40
C LEU A 316 5.93 -30.61 14.43
N PHE A 317 6.23 -30.04 15.59
CA PHE A 317 7.29 -29.04 15.75
C PHE A 317 8.58 -29.63 16.35
N ASP A 318 8.76 -30.94 16.26
CA ASP A 318 9.96 -31.64 16.75
C ASP A 318 11.11 -31.51 15.75
N ILE A 319 12.32 -31.27 16.26
CA ILE A 319 13.55 -31.10 15.45
C ILE A 319 14.20 -32.45 15.11
N GLY A 320 13.90 -33.49 15.89
CA GLY A 320 14.50 -34.81 15.70
C GLY A 320 16.01 -34.83 15.94
N ALA A 321 16.62 -35.94 15.51
CA ALA A 321 18.06 -36.13 15.55
C ALA A 321 18.77 -35.55 14.32
N THR A 322 18.04 -35.31 13.24
CA THR A 322 18.64 -35.01 11.93
C THR A 322 17.83 -34.04 11.10
N SER A 323 16.83 -33.32 11.60
CA SER A 323 16.07 -32.41 10.73
C SER A 323 16.71 -31.03 10.66
N GLU A 324 16.44 -30.34 9.56
CA GLU A 324 16.60 -28.90 9.45
C GLU A 324 15.28 -28.22 9.82
N MET A 325 15.36 -26.97 10.28
CA MET A 325 14.17 -26.19 10.61
C MET A 325 14.48 -24.70 10.63
N THR A 326 13.44 -23.90 10.50
CA THR A 326 13.52 -22.46 10.75
C THR A 326 12.35 -22.01 11.62
N VAL A 327 12.62 -21.25 12.67
CA VAL A 327 11.59 -20.58 13.48
C VAL A 327 11.79 -19.09 13.39
N GLN A 328 10.75 -18.37 12.99
CA GLN A 328 10.74 -16.93 12.88
C GLN A 328 9.60 -16.35 13.72
N CYS A 329 9.83 -15.20 14.35
CA CYS A 329 8.78 -14.44 15.02
C CYS A 329 9.09 -12.95 15.02
N LYS A 330 8.08 -12.12 15.21
CA LYS A 330 8.23 -10.69 15.47
C LYS A 330 7.97 -10.42 16.94
N VAL A 331 8.85 -9.68 17.59
CA VAL A 331 8.74 -9.35 19.01
C VAL A 331 8.91 -7.86 19.26
N LYS A 332 8.23 -7.35 20.28
CA LYS A 332 8.47 -6.01 20.84
C LYS A 332 8.71 -6.16 22.33
N ILE A 333 9.98 -6.10 22.72
CA ILE A 333 10.44 -6.26 24.10
C ILE A 333 10.71 -4.87 24.69
N PRO A 334 10.24 -4.54 25.92
CA PRO A 334 10.53 -3.25 26.53
C PRO A 334 12.02 -3.01 26.72
N ALA A 335 12.45 -1.75 26.62
CA ALA A 335 13.84 -1.37 26.84
C ALA A 335 14.33 -1.80 28.23
N GLY A 336 15.46 -2.49 28.30
CA GLY A 336 15.99 -2.96 29.57
C GLY A 336 17.08 -4.01 29.48
N ASN A 337 17.52 -4.47 30.66
CA ASN A 337 18.40 -5.61 30.81
C ASN A 337 17.65 -6.72 31.55
N TYR A 338 17.63 -7.90 30.96
CA TYR A 338 16.93 -9.05 31.47
C TYR A 338 17.87 -10.24 31.61
N TYR A 339 17.60 -11.09 32.58
CA TYR A 339 18.44 -12.24 32.87
C TYR A 339 17.57 -13.49 32.83
N TYR A 340 17.63 -14.17 31.70
CA TYR A 340 16.99 -15.46 31.43
C TYR A 340 15.45 -15.51 31.29
N PRO A 341 14.70 -14.45 30.90
CA PRO A 341 13.29 -14.61 30.54
C PRO A 341 13.13 -15.41 29.24
N ALA A 342 12.45 -16.56 29.32
CA ALA A 342 11.98 -17.29 28.16
C ALA A 342 10.72 -16.63 27.57
N PHE A 343 10.60 -16.52 26.25
CA PHE A 343 9.41 -15.93 25.63
C PHE A 343 8.83 -16.73 24.46
N LEU A 344 9.57 -17.70 23.90
CA LEU A 344 9.08 -18.66 22.91
C LEU A 344 9.84 -19.97 23.07
N SER A 345 9.16 -21.11 23.11
CA SER A 345 9.82 -22.39 23.41
C SER A 345 9.06 -23.62 22.95
N LYS A 346 9.78 -24.73 22.87
CA LYS A 346 9.22 -26.09 22.84
C LYS A 346 10.02 -26.98 23.79
N ARG A 347 9.82 -26.75 25.10
CA ARG A 347 10.57 -27.36 26.20
C ARG A 347 9.77 -27.28 27.49
N ALA A 348 10.01 -28.20 28.44
CA ALA A 348 9.24 -28.27 29.69
C ALA A 348 9.65 -27.22 30.73
N SER A 349 10.94 -26.97 30.85
CA SER A 349 11.52 -25.97 31.75
C SER A 349 12.84 -25.48 31.17
N PHE A 350 13.32 -24.32 31.61
CA PHE A 350 14.63 -23.81 31.17
C PHE A 350 15.82 -24.50 31.90
N SER A 351 15.53 -25.36 32.88
CA SER A 351 16.53 -26.10 33.66
C SER A 351 17.50 -26.88 32.77
N GLY A 352 18.79 -26.88 33.13
CA GLY A 352 19.84 -27.53 32.35
C GLY A 352 19.54 -28.99 32.00
N GLY A 353 19.77 -29.37 30.74
CA GLY A 353 19.62 -30.75 30.27
C GLY A 353 18.20 -31.23 29.96
N VAL A 354 17.19 -30.38 30.13
CA VAL A 354 15.82 -30.67 29.69
C VAL A 354 15.74 -30.58 28.16
N VAL A 355 15.22 -31.62 27.51
CA VAL A 355 15.24 -31.72 26.05
C VAL A 355 14.29 -30.71 25.39
N GLY A 356 14.81 -29.98 24.41
CA GLY A 356 14.06 -29.02 23.60
C GLY A 356 14.81 -27.71 23.41
N TRP A 357 14.08 -26.67 22.99
CA TRP A 357 14.65 -25.35 22.71
C TRP A 357 13.83 -24.19 23.29
N VAL A 358 14.51 -23.06 23.52
CA VAL A 358 13.94 -21.84 24.14
C VAL A 358 14.59 -20.60 23.54
N PHE A 359 13.78 -19.60 23.21
CA PHE A 359 14.24 -18.22 22.96
C PHE A 359 14.13 -17.45 24.27
N PHE A 360 15.21 -16.75 24.64
CA PHE A 360 15.30 -16.02 25.89
C PHE A 360 16.17 -14.77 25.77
N LEU A 361 16.17 -13.92 26.81
CA LEU A 361 17.04 -12.73 26.88
C LEU A 361 18.20 -12.90 27.85
N GLU A 362 19.35 -12.30 27.50
CA GLU A 362 20.48 -12.11 28.40
C GLU A 362 21.01 -10.68 28.20
N ALA A 363 21.02 -9.88 29.27
CA ALA A 363 21.11 -8.43 29.18
C ALA A 363 20.05 -7.85 28.22
N ASN A 364 20.45 -7.12 27.19
CA ASN A 364 19.56 -6.46 26.24
C ASN A 364 19.41 -7.20 24.89
N TYR A 365 19.99 -8.39 24.75
CA TYR A 365 19.96 -9.19 23.53
C TYR A 365 19.25 -10.53 23.75
N TRP A 366 18.90 -11.19 22.65
CA TRP A 366 18.27 -12.51 22.70
C TRP A 366 19.24 -13.62 22.37
N MET A 367 18.85 -14.84 22.75
CA MET A 367 19.57 -16.06 22.46
C MET A 367 18.57 -17.20 22.23
N VAL A 368 19.00 -18.23 21.49
CA VAL A 368 18.35 -19.54 21.48
C VAL A 368 19.16 -20.52 22.32
N ASN A 369 18.48 -21.29 23.16
CA ASN A 369 19.05 -22.34 23.99
C ASN A 369 18.52 -23.71 23.56
N PHE A 370 19.40 -24.69 23.41
CA PHE A 370 19.06 -26.10 23.22
C PHE A 370 19.52 -26.92 24.43
N GLY A 371 18.63 -27.72 25.01
CA GLY A 371 18.95 -28.62 26.11
C GLY A 371 18.96 -30.08 25.68
N GLN A 372 19.86 -30.88 26.24
CA GLN A 372 19.89 -32.33 26.08
C GLN A 372 20.34 -33.03 27.36
N THR A 373 19.68 -34.15 27.68
CA THR A 373 19.98 -34.97 28.86
C THR A 373 21.45 -35.42 28.84
N GLY A 374 22.16 -35.19 29.94
CA GLY A 374 23.58 -35.52 30.07
C GLY A 374 24.57 -34.57 29.38
N LEU A 375 24.10 -33.66 28.50
CA LEU A 375 24.96 -32.70 27.79
C LEU A 375 24.76 -31.24 28.23
N GLY A 376 23.73 -30.98 29.04
CA GLY A 376 23.42 -29.63 29.52
C GLY A 376 22.80 -28.76 28.43
N ASN A 377 23.22 -27.49 28.37
CA ASN A 377 22.63 -26.46 27.51
C ASN A 377 23.66 -25.92 26.51
N ARG A 378 23.21 -25.66 25.27
CA ARG A 378 23.95 -24.90 24.26
C ARG A 378 23.21 -23.60 23.95
N GLN A 379 23.88 -22.46 24.04
CA GLN A 379 23.30 -21.15 23.76
C GLN A 379 23.96 -20.53 22.53
N ILE A 380 23.12 -19.97 21.65
CA ILE A 380 23.54 -19.29 20.43
C ILE A 380 22.90 -17.90 20.45
N ARG A 381 23.74 -16.88 20.30
CA ARG A 381 23.38 -15.48 20.52
C ARG A 381 22.79 -14.81 19.29
N GLY A 382 21.85 -13.90 19.47
CA GLY A 382 21.41 -12.93 18.46
C GLY A 382 21.78 -11.48 18.81
N HIS A 383 21.29 -10.52 18.03
CA HIS A 383 21.54 -9.09 18.28
C HIS A 383 20.70 -8.54 19.45
N VAL A 384 20.95 -7.28 19.79
CA VAL A 384 20.15 -6.49 20.76
C VAL A 384 18.72 -6.36 20.25
N ILE A 385 17.74 -6.54 21.15
CA ILE A 385 16.30 -6.41 20.84
C ILE A 385 15.47 -5.79 21.98
N ALA A 386 16.07 -5.58 23.15
CA ALA A 386 15.40 -4.99 24.30
C ALA A 386 15.57 -3.48 24.31
N ASP A 387 14.99 -2.82 23.31
CA ASP A 387 15.03 -1.36 23.10
C ASP A 387 13.63 -0.73 22.98
N GLY A 388 12.56 -1.53 23.11
CA GLY A 388 11.18 -1.08 22.97
C GLY A 388 10.66 -1.05 21.53
N LEU A 389 11.45 -1.49 20.55
CA LEU A 389 11.07 -1.53 19.13
C LEU A 389 10.68 -2.94 18.69
N TRP A 390 10.06 -3.03 17.51
CA TRP A 390 9.79 -4.31 16.86
C TRP A 390 11.04 -4.88 16.22
N HIS A 391 11.29 -6.16 16.44
CA HIS A 391 12.35 -6.91 15.79
C HIS A 391 11.82 -8.23 15.22
N THR A 392 12.42 -8.69 14.12
CA THR A 392 12.20 -10.04 13.60
C THR A 392 13.34 -10.94 14.02
N LEU A 393 13.03 -12.01 14.75
CA LEU A 393 14.00 -13.03 15.18
C LEU A 393 13.86 -14.24 14.29
N THR A 394 14.96 -14.79 13.80
CA THR A 394 14.96 -16.04 13.03
C THR A 394 16.04 -16.97 13.55
N VAL A 395 15.67 -18.21 13.90
CA VAL A 395 16.61 -19.31 14.17
C VAL A 395 16.54 -20.28 13.02
N VAL A 396 17.70 -20.64 12.46
CA VAL A 396 17.84 -21.67 11.44
C VAL A 396 18.72 -22.79 11.97
N VAL A 397 18.23 -24.02 11.93
CA VAL A 397 19.05 -25.23 12.10
C VAL A 397 19.32 -25.79 10.71
N ARG A 398 20.58 -25.76 10.29
CA ARG A 398 21.03 -26.15 8.95
C ARG A 398 22.02 -27.31 9.03
N LYS A 399 21.97 -28.23 8.06
CA LYS A 399 22.99 -29.25 7.87
C LYS A 399 24.12 -28.76 6.99
N GLU A 400 25.34 -28.98 7.44
CA GLU A 400 26.57 -28.67 6.71
C GLU A 400 27.46 -29.90 6.75
N GLY A 401 27.29 -30.77 5.75
CA GLY A 401 27.83 -32.12 5.79
C GLY A 401 27.18 -32.94 6.92
N ALA A 402 28.00 -33.48 7.82
CA ALA A 402 27.52 -34.19 9.01
C ALA A 402 27.14 -33.25 10.18
N ALA A 403 27.58 -31.99 10.12
CA ALA A 403 27.33 -31.02 11.19
C ALA A 403 25.91 -30.47 11.12
N ARG A 404 25.31 -30.20 12.28
CA ARG A 404 24.02 -29.54 12.44
C ARG A 404 24.25 -28.22 13.17
N ASN A 405 24.30 -27.14 12.41
CA ASN A 405 24.67 -25.81 12.89
C ASN A 405 23.45 -24.91 13.06
N VAL A 406 23.48 -24.10 14.13
CA VAL A 406 22.43 -23.13 14.45
C VAL A 406 22.85 -21.72 14.07
N TYR A 407 21.97 -21.00 13.41
CA TYR A 407 22.15 -19.61 13.00
C TYR A 407 21.01 -18.75 13.54
N THR A 408 21.34 -17.54 13.98
CA THR A 408 20.44 -16.56 14.56
C THR A 408 20.50 -15.28 13.73
N TYR A 409 19.36 -14.81 13.26
CA TYR A 409 19.22 -13.57 12.51
C TYR A 409 18.31 -12.62 13.28
N THR A 410 18.70 -11.36 13.37
CA THR A 410 17.84 -10.28 13.86
C THR A 410 17.64 -9.31 12.71
N ASP A 411 16.39 -8.99 12.39
CA ASP A 411 16.03 -8.05 11.32
C ASP A 411 16.69 -8.39 9.98
N GLY A 412 16.72 -9.68 9.65
CA GLY A 412 17.32 -10.21 8.43
C GLY A 412 18.85 -10.34 8.47
N VAL A 413 19.51 -9.86 9.52
CA VAL A 413 20.97 -9.83 9.63
C VAL A 413 21.47 -10.98 10.50
N LEU A 414 22.37 -11.80 9.94
CA LEU A 414 23.03 -12.90 10.65
C LEU A 414 23.93 -12.36 11.76
N TYR A 415 23.81 -12.92 12.97
CA TYR A 415 24.75 -12.64 14.06
C TYR A 415 26.04 -13.45 13.89
N THR A 416 27.17 -12.76 13.71
CA THR A 416 28.49 -13.39 13.48
C THR A 416 29.50 -13.14 14.60
N SER A 417 29.29 -12.13 15.43
CA SER A 417 30.21 -11.74 16.49
C SER A 417 30.19 -12.74 17.65
N GLY A 418 31.33 -13.29 18.06
CA GLY A 418 31.40 -14.15 19.24
C GLY A 418 30.77 -15.55 19.09
N ILE A 419 30.32 -15.93 17.89
CA ILE A 419 29.92 -17.31 17.57
C ILE A 419 31.02 -17.99 16.77
N SER A 420 31.61 -19.07 17.30
CA SER A 420 32.47 -19.97 16.54
C SER A 420 31.67 -21.14 15.95
N ALA A 421 32.24 -21.86 14.98
CA ALA A 421 31.64 -23.11 14.49
C ALA A 421 31.36 -24.09 15.65
N ALA A 422 32.26 -24.15 16.64
CA ALA A 422 32.13 -25.04 17.79
C ALA A 422 30.99 -24.67 18.77
N THR A 423 30.53 -23.41 18.78
CA THR A 423 29.43 -22.98 19.68
C THR A 423 28.06 -23.03 19.01
N ARG A 424 28.00 -23.12 17.67
CA ARG A 424 26.75 -23.32 16.92
C ARG A 424 26.43 -24.77 16.57
N ASP A 425 27.39 -25.67 16.70
CA ASP A 425 27.22 -27.09 16.41
C ASP A 425 26.43 -27.81 17.52
N ILE A 426 25.28 -28.35 17.14
CA ILE A 426 24.38 -29.16 17.98
C ILE A 426 24.31 -30.62 17.52
N THR A 427 25.25 -31.10 16.71
CA THR A 427 25.27 -32.49 16.20
C THR A 427 25.25 -33.51 17.33
N SER A 428 26.10 -33.31 18.35
CA SER A 428 26.17 -34.21 19.51
C SER A 428 24.92 -34.20 20.38
N TYR A 429 24.06 -33.18 20.23
CA TYR A 429 22.80 -33.09 20.97
C TYR A 429 21.73 -34.03 20.41
N GLY A 430 21.95 -34.63 19.22
CA GLY A 430 21.09 -35.68 18.69
C GLY A 430 19.60 -35.30 18.68
N ASN A 431 18.76 -36.18 19.24
CA ASN A 431 17.31 -36.02 19.25
C ASN A 431 16.86 -34.92 20.23
N LEU A 432 16.32 -33.84 19.68
CA LEU A 432 15.82 -32.69 20.45
C LEU A 432 14.29 -32.62 20.54
N ASN A 433 13.60 -33.75 20.34
CA ASN A 433 12.15 -33.83 20.48
C ASN A 433 11.71 -33.52 21.90
N SER A 434 10.63 -32.77 22.02
CA SER A 434 10.05 -32.43 23.32
C SER A 434 8.56 -32.75 23.30
N PRO A 435 8.03 -33.48 24.30
CA PRO A 435 6.61 -33.78 24.37
C PRO A 435 5.74 -32.54 24.65
N GLN A 436 6.38 -31.38 24.89
CA GLN A 436 5.71 -30.14 25.21
C GLN A 436 5.17 -29.44 23.96
N PRO A 437 4.03 -28.73 24.08
CA PRO A 437 3.54 -27.89 23.00
C PRO A 437 4.48 -26.71 22.75
N LEU A 438 4.44 -26.17 21.52
CA LEU A 438 5.00 -24.86 21.24
C LEU A 438 4.31 -23.84 22.16
N THR A 439 5.10 -23.07 22.90
CA THR A 439 4.63 -22.21 23.97
C THR A 439 5.22 -20.81 23.82
N ILE A 440 4.35 -19.80 23.85
CA ILE A 440 4.71 -18.40 24.06
C ILE A 440 4.65 -18.09 25.56
N GLY A 441 5.58 -17.26 26.02
CA GLY A 441 5.68 -16.80 27.41
C GLY A 441 6.69 -17.61 28.23
N ASN A 442 6.78 -17.26 29.52
CA ASN A 442 7.80 -17.83 30.42
C ASN A 442 7.62 -19.34 30.65
N LEU A 443 8.75 -20.03 30.81
CA LEU A 443 8.80 -21.43 31.26
C LEU A 443 9.11 -21.53 32.76
N PRO A 444 8.61 -22.57 33.47
CA PRO A 444 9.10 -22.92 34.81
C PRO A 444 10.60 -23.30 34.82
N PRO A 445 11.30 -23.29 35.98
CA PRO A 445 10.91 -22.62 37.22
C PRO A 445 11.07 -21.09 37.12
N ASP A 446 11.51 -20.56 35.98
CA ASP A 446 11.77 -19.14 35.71
C ASP A 446 10.47 -18.34 35.51
N ASN A 447 9.47 -18.60 36.35
CA ASN A 447 8.22 -17.86 36.41
C ASN A 447 8.41 -16.41 36.93
N VAL A 448 9.64 -16.01 37.26
CA VAL A 448 10.00 -14.67 37.73
C VAL A 448 11.28 -14.20 37.05
N THR A 449 11.13 -13.53 35.91
CA THR A 449 12.28 -13.05 35.11
C THR A 449 12.31 -11.53 34.96
N GLY A 450 11.32 -10.84 35.52
CA GLY A 450 11.19 -9.39 35.43
C GLY A 450 10.88 -8.87 34.03
N LEU A 451 10.62 -9.76 33.06
CA LEU A 451 10.19 -9.35 31.73
C LEU A 451 8.79 -8.75 31.84
N GLY A 452 8.72 -7.43 31.68
CA GLY A 452 7.47 -6.69 31.65
C GLY A 452 6.61 -7.06 30.44
N ASN A 453 5.60 -6.25 30.19
CA ASN A 453 4.67 -6.50 29.10
C ASN A 453 5.38 -6.46 27.73
N PHE A 454 5.26 -7.53 26.96
CA PHE A 454 5.83 -7.63 25.62
C PHE A 454 4.81 -8.18 24.61
N TYR A 455 5.12 -8.00 23.33
CA TYR A 455 4.34 -8.56 22.23
C TYR A 455 5.15 -9.58 21.45
N ILE A 456 4.47 -10.60 20.93
CA ILE A 456 4.99 -11.51 19.92
C ILE A 456 3.88 -11.79 18.90
N THR A 457 4.21 -11.63 17.63
CA THR A 457 3.32 -11.77 16.47
C THR A 457 4.06 -12.48 15.34
N ASP A 458 3.34 -12.81 14.25
CA ASP A 458 3.92 -13.37 13.01
C ASP A 458 4.88 -14.55 13.27
N ILE A 459 4.41 -15.54 14.04
CA ILE A 459 5.22 -16.71 14.38
C ILE A 459 5.11 -17.70 13.22
N ARG A 460 6.25 -18.10 12.67
CA ARG A 460 6.36 -19.04 11.55
C ARG A 460 7.29 -20.18 11.92
N TYR A 461 6.86 -21.40 11.63
CA TYR A 461 7.67 -22.60 11.83
C TYR A 461 7.81 -23.33 10.49
N PHE A 462 9.03 -23.48 10.00
CA PHE A 462 9.34 -24.17 8.75
C PHE A 462 10.09 -25.47 9.01
N ASN A 463 9.81 -26.50 8.21
CA ASN A 463 10.54 -27.78 8.21
C ASN A 463 11.80 -27.78 7.31
N VAL A 464 12.33 -26.60 7.00
CA VAL A 464 13.49 -26.41 6.12
C VAL A 464 14.41 -25.34 6.69
N ALA A 465 15.70 -25.41 6.39
CA ALA A 465 16.63 -24.31 6.63
C ALA A 465 16.44 -23.23 5.56
N LEU A 466 15.90 -22.07 5.94
CA LEU A 466 15.75 -20.96 5.01
C LEU A 466 17.13 -20.40 4.61
N PRO A 467 17.34 -20.04 3.32
CA PRO A 467 18.59 -19.40 2.88
C PRO A 467 18.77 -17.99 3.43
N ASP A 468 20.02 -17.58 3.61
CA ASP A 468 20.39 -16.26 4.15
C ASP A 468 19.81 -15.12 3.30
N THR A 469 19.88 -15.24 1.97
CA THR A 469 19.34 -14.25 1.03
C THR A 469 17.82 -14.15 1.13
N TYR A 470 17.13 -15.27 1.31
CA TYR A 470 15.68 -15.27 1.50
C TYR A 470 15.30 -14.57 2.80
N ILE A 471 16.00 -14.86 3.90
CA ILE A 471 15.76 -14.22 5.20
C ILE A 471 16.00 -12.71 5.11
N ALA A 472 17.14 -12.27 4.55
CA ALA A 472 17.47 -10.86 4.38
C ALA A 472 16.42 -10.09 3.56
N ASN A 473 15.80 -10.76 2.59
CA ASN A 473 14.79 -10.18 1.71
C ASN A 473 13.38 -10.17 2.29
N THR A 474 13.05 -11.10 3.19
CA THR A 474 11.65 -11.33 3.61
C THR A 474 11.39 -11.14 5.10
N TYR A 475 12.43 -10.87 5.93
CA TYR A 475 12.28 -10.80 7.38
C TYR A 475 11.19 -9.83 7.83
N CYS A 476 11.02 -8.68 7.15
CA CYS A 476 10.06 -7.68 7.59
C CYS A 476 8.60 -8.09 7.31
N THR A 477 8.35 -9.03 6.39
CA THR A 477 7.00 -9.38 5.90
C THR A 477 6.08 -9.83 7.04
N THR A 478 4.76 -9.56 6.94
CA THR A 478 3.75 -10.04 7.92
C THR A 478 2.71 -10.98 7.29
N SER A 479 2.94 -11.41 6.07
CA SER A 479 2.08 -12.33 5.33
C SER A 479 2.94 -13.33 4.57
N ILE A 480 2.36 -14.50 4.33
CA ILE A 480 2.92 -15.56 3.50
C ILE A 480 1.76 -16.29 2.82
N ASP A 481 1.80 -16.40 1.50
CA ASP A 481 0.75 -17.02 0.69
C ASP A 481 1.30 -18.17 -0.16
N ALA A 482 0.40 -18.88 -0.85
CA ALA A 482 0.72 -20.07 -1.63
C ALA A 482 1.70 -19.85 -2.78
N SER A 483 1.93 -18.61 -3.23
CA SER A 483 2.94 -18.28 -4.23
C SER A 483 4.37 -18.26 -3.67
N ASN A 484 4.51 -18.20 -2.34
CA ASN A 484 5.81 -18.18 -1.70
C ASN A 484 6.55 -19.53 -1.87
N THR A 485 7.83 -19.47 -2.28
CA THR A 485 8.69 -20.64 -2.51
C THR A 485 8.71 -21.65 -1.35
N TYR A 486 8.63 -21.17 -0.11
CA TYR A 486 8.68 -21.99 1.10
C TYR A 486 7.31 -22.17 1.77
N TYR A 487 6.20 -21.83 1.10
CA TYR A 487 4.86 -21.99 1.65
C TYR A 487 4.56 -23.44 2.06
N ASN A 488 4.91 -24.39 1.20
CA ASN A 488 4.70 -25.82 1.45
C ASN A 488 5.60 -26.38 2.57
N ASN A 489 6.60 -25.63 3.02
CA ASN A 489 7.46 -25.98 4.15
C ASN A 489 6.94 -25.46 5.50
N LEU A 490 5.87 -24.65 5.49
CA LEU A 490 5.32 -24.02 6.67
C LEU A 490 4.47 -25.02 7.48
N LEU A 491 4.93 -25.36 8.67
CA LEU A 491 4.24 -26.25 9.61
C LEU A 491 3.29 -25.52 10.55
N GLY A 492 3.47 -24.21 10.73
CA GLY A 492 2.60 -23.37 11.54
C GLY A 492 2.83 -21.90 11.25
N PHE A 493 1.74 -21.14 11.20
CA PHE A 493 1.76 -19.69 10.98
C PHE A 493 0.70 -18.99 11.81
N TRP A 494 1.14 -18.23 12.81
CA TRP A 494 0.26 -17.45 13.67
C TRP A 494 0.58 -15.97 13.50
N PRO A 495 -0.23 -15.21 12.72
CA PRO A 495 -0.09 -13.75 12.64
C PRO A 495 -0.17 -13.08 14.02
N GLY A 496 -0.95 -13.67 14.92
CA GLY A 496 -1.09 -13.26 16.32
C GLY A 496 -2.22 -12.27 16.58
N PHE A 497 -2.84 -11.74 15.52
CA PHE A 497 -4.08 -10.95 15.60
C PHE A 497 -4.83 -10.99 14.25
N PRO A 498 -6.17 -10.85 14.25
CA PRO A 498 -7.03 -10.74 15.44
C PRO A 498 -7.06 -12.05 16.25
N VAL A 499 -7.21 -11.93 17.56
CA VAL A 499 -7.46 -13.06 18.46
C VAL A 499 -8.93 -13.42 18.39
N VAL A 500 -9.24 -14.71 18.24
CA VAL A 500 -10.62 -15.18 18.23
C VAL A 500 -11.03 -15.70 19.60
N ASN A 501 -12.31 -15.56 19.93
CA ASN A 501 -12.91 -16.23 21.08
C ASN A 501 -13.84 -17.34 20.57
N GLU A 502 -13.42 -18.59 20.77
CA GLU A 502 -14.20 -19.78 20.40
C GLU A 502 -14.54 -20.54 21.69
N ASN A 503 -15.83 -20.62 22.04
CA ASN A 503 -16.32 -21.33 23.23
C ASN A 503 -15.67 -20.88 24.56
N GLY A 504 -15.39 -19.58 24.71
CA GLY A 504 -14.77 -19.02 25.91
C GLY A 504 -13.25 -19.18 25.95
N GLN A 505 -12.63 -19.73 24.92
CA GLN A 505 -11.18 -19.82 24.78
C GLN A 505 -10.68 -18.79 23.77
N PHE A 506 -9.74 -17.96 24.20
CA PHE A 506 -9.05 -17.04 23.31
C PHE A 506 -7.93 -17.76 22.56
N LYS A 507 -7.87 -17.60 21.24
CA LYS A 507 -6.91 -18.29 20.37
C LYS A 507 -6.25 -17.35 19.38
N MET A 508 -4.95 -17.54 19.16
CA MET A 508 -4.27 -17.08 17.95
C MET A 508 -4.38 -18.20 16.92
N LYS A 509 -5.02 -17.93 15.78
CA LYS A 509 -5.27 -18.96 14.76
C LYS A 509 -4.00 -19.32 13.99
N ASP A 510 -3.82 -20.62 13.77
CA ASP A 510 -2.87 -21.12 12.79
C ASP A 510 -3.50 -21.01 11.39
N GLN A 511 -2.81 -20.33 10.46
CA GLN A 511 -3.26 -20.12 9.09
C GLN A 511 -2.73 -21.18 8.10
N THR A 512 -2.03 -22.20 8.60
CA THR A 512 -1.63 -23.35 7.77
C THR A 512 -2.73 -24.40 7.69
N ALA A 513 -2.52 -25.40 6.82
CA ALA A 513 -3.39 -26.57 6.74
C ALA A 513 -3.44 -27.41 8.03
N TYR A 514 -2.48 -27.23 8.94
CA TYR A 514 -2.42 -27.99 10.20
C TYR A 514 -3.36 -27.46 11.29
N GLN A 515 -3.78 -26.19 11.19
CA GLN A 515 -4.75 -25.55 12.10
C GLN A 515 -4.43 -25.73 13.59
N ASN A 516 -3.14 -25.74 13.96
CA ASN A 516 -2.71 -25.94 15.34
C ASN A 516 -2.70 -24.61 16.12
N ASP A 517 -3.89 -24.08 16.40
CA ASP A 517 -4.07 -22.80 17.09
C ASP A 517 -3.26 -22.70 18.41
N LEU A 518 -2.83 -21.50 18.78
CA LEU A 518 -2.28 -21.23 20.11
C LEU A 518 -3.41 -20.77 21.04
N VAL A 519 -3.70 -21.55 22.08
CA VAL A 519 -4.70 -21.23 23.11
C VAL A 519 -4.06 -20.42 24.22
N LEU A 520 -4.65 -19.28 24.53
CA LEU A 520 -4.19 -18.40 25.61
C LEU A 520 -4.70 -18.91 26.96
N ASP A 521 -3.84 -18.90 27.97
CA ASP A 521 -4.25 -19.15 29.36
C ASP A 521 -5.09 -17.98 29.94
N SER A 522 -4.81 -16.78 29.45
CA SER A 522 -5.52 -15.54 29.78
C SER A 522 -5.37 -14.55 28.63
N TYR A 523 -6.39 -13.73 28.39
CA TYR A 523 -6.36 -12.72 27.33
C TYR A 523 -6.32 -11.32 27.93
N SER A 524 -5.21 -10.62 27.65
CA SER A 524 -5.05 -9.20 27.95
C SER A 524 -4.63 -8.51 26.65
N PRO A 525 -5.56 -7.87 25.92
CA PRO A 525 -5.23 -7.19 24.68
C PRO A 525 -4.40 -5.93 24.94
N GLY A 526 -3.44 -5.67 24.06
CA GLY A 526 -2.75 -4.40 23.95
C GLY A 526 -2.72 -3.94 22.49
N SER A 527 -2.98 -2.65 22.27
CA SER A 527 -2.93 -2.05 20.95
C SER A 527 -1.56 -1.43 20.68
N PHE A 528 -1.12 -1.48 19.43
CA PHE A 528 0.10 -0.86 18.96
C PHE A 528 -0.14 -0.18 17.61
N ASN A 529 0.62 0.88 17.35
CA ASN A 529 0.65 1.65 16.10
C ASN A 529 2.07 2.21 15.99
N ASP A 530 2.98 1.42 15.41
CA ASP A 530 4.41 1.73 15.36
C ASP A 530 4.88 1.87 13.92
N LEU A 531 5.58 2.96 13.62
CA LEU A 531 6.35 3.10 12.39
C LEU A 531 7.70 2.43 12.57
N THR A 532 7.98 1.37 11.82
CA THR A 532 9.24 0.63 11.91
C THR A 532 9.63 0.04 10.55
N ALA A 533 10.94 0.03 10.24
CA ALA A 533 11.47 -0.65 9.06
C ALA A 533 11.57 -2.17 9.25
N ASN A 534 11.50 -2.65 10.50
CA ASN A 534 11.68 -4.06 10.84
C ASN A 534 10.43 -4.90 10.61
N VAL A 535 9.30 -4.25 10.30
CA VAL A 535 8.02 -4.88 9.99
C VAL A 535 7.40 -4.13 8.81
N CYS A 536 7.13 -4.84 7.72
CA CYS A 536 6.56 -4.30 6.49
C CYS A 536 5.17 -4.92 6.27
N PRO A 537 4.13 -4.38 6.94
CA PRO A 537 2.76 -4.85 6.75
C PRO A 537 2.26 -4.53 5.33
N PRO A 538 1.32 -5.32 4.78
CA PRO A 538 0.69 -5.00 3.51
C PRO A 538 -0.09 -3.68 3.61
N VAL A 539 -0.32 -3.03 2.46
CA VAL A 539 -1.21 -1.86 2.38
C VAL A 539 -2.60 -2.28 2.83
N SER A 540 -3.10 -1.66 3.89
CA SER A 540 -4.46 -1.89 4.39
C SER A 540 -5.44 -0.91 3.76
N GLU A 541 -6.73 -1.23 3.77
CA GLU A 541 -7.77 -0.34 3.25
C GLU A 541 -7.74 1.08 3.87
N PRO A 542 -7.51 1.27 5.19
CA PRO A 542 -7.33 2.60 5.75
C PRO A 542 -6.15 3.38 5.14
N VAL A 543 -5.03 2.70 4.88
CA VAL A 543 -3.82 3.30 4.26
C VAL A 543 -4.10 3.62 2.80
N TYR A 544 -4.72 2.72 2.04
CA TYR A 544 -5.19 2.95 0.68
C TYR A 544 -6.09 4.20 0.61
N LYS A 545 -7.01 4.35 1.57
CA LYS A 545 -7.89 5.51 1.66
C LYS A 545 -7.20 6.81 2.12
N THR A 546 -5.88 6.85 2.35
CA THR A 546 -5.18 8.11 2.68
C THR A 546 -4.78 8.92 1.44
N VAL A 547 -4.68 8.28 0.27
CA VAL A 547 -4.45 8.91 -1.04
C VAL A 547 -5.68 8.76 -1.92
N PRO A 548 -5.85 9.59 -2.97
CA PRO A 548 -6.91 9.39 -3.96
C PRO A 548 -6.80 8.04 -4.63
N ASN A 549 -7.95 7.43 -4.85
CA ASN A 549 -8.07 6.13 -5.47
C ASN A 549 -8.94 6.21 -6.72
N SER A 550 -8.74 5.31 -7.70
CA SER A 550 -9.57 5.32 -8.91
C SER A 550 -11.07 5.28 -8.60
N VAL A 551 -11.48 4.48 -7.61
CA VAL A 551 -12.89 4.38 -7.18
C VAL A 551 -13.49 5.69 -6.63
N ASP A 552 -12.67 6.66 -6.25
CA ASP A 552 -13.12 7.95 -5.72
C ASP A 552 -13.72 8.86 -6.81
N VAL A 553 -13.35 8.68 -8.08
CA VAL A 553 -13.76 9.56 -9.18
C VAL A 553 -15.27 9.61 -9.35
N ALA A 554 -15.94 8.45 -9.40
CA ALA A 554 -17.40 8.41 -9.50
C ALA A 554 -18.07 9.11 -8.30
N VAL A 555 -17.58 8.86 -7.09
CA VAL A 555 -18.12 9.45 -5.85
C VAL A 555 -17.95 10.97 -5.81
N GLN A 556 -16.78 11.46 -6.24
CA GLN A 556 -16.49 12.88 -6.36
C GLN A 556 -17.48 13.57 -7.32
N ILE A 557 -17.80 12.92 -8.45
CA ILE A 557 -18.74 13.45 -9.45
C ILE A 557 -20.17 13.44 -8.92
N TYR A 558 -20.62 12.35 -8.29
CA TYR A 558 -21.94 12.30 -7.67
C TYR A 558 -22.12 13.43 -6.64
N ALA A 559 -21.11 13.63 -5.79
CA ALA A 559 -21.13 14.71 -4.79
C ALA A 559 -21.21 16.10 -5.44
N TRP A 560 -20.44 16.35 -6.50
CA TRP A 560 -20.44 17.63 -7.20
C TRP A 560 -21.78 17.97 -7.85
N PHE A 561 -22.47 16.97 -8.41
CA PHE A 561 -23.82 17.13 -8.94
C PHE A 561 -24.91 17.10 -7.87
N GLY A 562 -24.59 16.90 -6.59
CA GLY A 562 -25.59 16.75 -5.53
C GLY A 562 -26.48 15.53 -5.74
N ILE A 563 -25.91 14.42 -6.22
CA ILE A 563 -26.55 13.11 -6.32
C ILE A 563 -26.34 12.39 -4.99
N ALA A 564 -27.43 11.96 -4.35
CA ALA A 564 -27.35 11.20 -3.11
C ALA A 564 -26.79 9.80 -3.38
N VAL A 565 -25.86 9.35 -2.55
CA VAL A 565 -25.22 8.03 -2.65
C VAL A 565 -25.75 7.14 -1.52
N PRO A 566 -26.83 6.35 -1.74
CA PRO A 566 -27.35 5.47 -0.71
C PRO A 566 -26.37 4.32 -0.41
N GLY A 567 -26.36 3.85 0.84
CA GLY A 567 -25.49 2.74 1.26
C GLY A 567 -25.72 1.43 0.49
N SER A 568 -26.91 1.26 -0.11
CA SER A 568 -27.23 0.12 -0.98
C SER A 568 -26.36 0.04 -2.23
N TRP A 569 -25.79 1.15 -2.68
CA TRP A 569 -24.86 1.19 -3.81
C TRP A 569 -23.51 0.53 -3.52
N ARG A 570 -23.16 0.38 -2.22
CA ARG A 570 -21.95 -0.29 -1.74
C ARG A 570 -20.67 0.18 -2.46
N LEU A 571 -20.56 1.48 -2.70
CA LEU A 571 -19.36 2.07 -3.31
C LEU A 571 -18.14 1.92 -2.38
N ASP A 572 -16.96 1.73 -2.98
CA ASP A 572 -15.69 1.67 -2.24
C ASP A 572 -15.02 3.04 -2.11
N GLY A 573 -15.29 3.92 -3.08
CA GLY A 573 -14.73 5.26 -3.13
C GLY A 573 -15.30 6.21 -2.08
N LYS A 574 -14.61 7.34 -1.92
CA LYS A 574 -15.01 8.43 -1.04
C LYS A 574 -14.95 9.78 -1.75
N ASN A 575 -15.60 10.77 -1.15
CA ASN A 575 -15.53 12.16 -1.59
C ASN A 575 -14.33 12.87 -0.93
N TRP A 576 -13.54 13.59 -1.72
CA TRP A 576 -12.49 14.47 -1.23
C TRP A 576 -13.05 15.89 -1.09
N ILE A 577 -13.26 16.30 0.16
CA ILE A 577 -13.88 17.60 0.48
C ILE A 577 -12.84 18.72 0.26
N PRO A 578 -13.08 19.64 -0.69
CA PRO A 578 -12.21 20.80 -0.90
C PRO A 578 -12.43 21.86 0.18
N THR A 579 -11.38 22.62 0.48
CA THR A 579 -11.51 23.91 1.14
C THR A 579 -11.54 24.99 0.07
N TYR A 580 -12.41 25.99 0.24
CA TYR A 580 -12.58 27.05 -0.75
C TYR A 580 -11.77 28.28 -0.34
N SER A 581 -11.17 28.96 -1.31
CA SER A 581 -10.40 30.20 -1.11
C SER A 581 -11.30 31.43 -0.93
N ASP A 582 -12.53 31.38 -1.44
CA ASP A 582 -13.49 32.49 -1.44
C ASP A 582 -14.58 32.39 -0.35
N VAL A 583 -14.46 31.41 0.55
CA VAL A 583 -15.33 31.28 1.73
C VAL A 583 -14.47 31.52 2.97
N SER A 584 -14.44 32.76 3.46
CA SER A 584 -13.86 33.07 4.77
C SER A 584 -14.69 32.37 5.85
N GLY A 585 -14.05 31.54 6.68
CA GLY A 585 -14.70 30.88 7.81
C GLY A 585 -15.46 31.89 8.69
N GLY A 586 -16.74 31.61 8.92
CA GLY A 586 -17.53 32.27 9.95
C GLY A 586 -17.19 31.78 11.34
#